data_AF-A0A8I1RVB6-F1
#
_entry.id   AF-A0A8I1RVB6-F1
#
_cell.length_a   1.000
_cell.length_b   1.000
_cell.length_c   1.000
_cell.angle_alpha   90.00
_cell.angle_beta   90.00
_cell.angle_gamma   90.00
#
_symmetry.space_group_name_H-M   'P 1'
#
loop_
_entity.id
_entity.type
_entity.pdbx_description
1 polymer ?
#
loop_
_entity_poly.entity_id
_entity_poly.type
_entity_poly.pdbx_seq_one_letter_code
_entity_poly.pdbx_strand_id
1 'polypeptide(L)' 'MSADQRGPTDDTATSVRTTLIERSISLTDNRINSRDLFAATREVLIVHGDETYRLRLTAQNKLILTK' A
#
# COMPACT_ATOMS: atom_id res chain seq x y z
N MET A 1 39.16 -35.30 19.58
CA MET A 1 39.65 -34.17 18.76
C MET A 1 38.79 -34.16 17.51
N SER A 2 37.70 -33.38 17.51
CA SER A 2 37.62 -31.99 17.00
C SER A 2 37.68 -32.00 15.47
N ALA A 3 36.78 -31.42 14.70
CA ALA A 3 35.81 -30.34 14.89
C ALA A 3 34.69 -30.59 13.84
N ASP A 4 33.62 -29.83 13.64
CA ASP A 4 33.16 -28.53 14.07
C ASP A 4 31.67 -28.52 13.67
N GLN A 5 30.82 -27.99 14.53
CA GLN A 5 29.42 -27.70 14.20
C GLN A 5 29.35 -26.64 13.09
N ARG A 6 28.60 -26.90 12.03
CA ARG A 6 27.87 -25.83 11.33
C ARG A 6 26.47 -26.31 11.00
N GLY A 7 25.55 -25.93 11.88
CA GLY A 7 24.12 -26.11 11.65
C GLY A 7 23.68 -25.36 10.39
N PRO A 8 22.55 -25.77 9.79
CA PRO A 8 21.89 -24.91 8.83
C PRO A 8 21.42 -23.66 9.60
N THR A 9 22.04 -22.52 9.31
CA THR A 9 21.45 -21.23 9.61
C THR A 9 20.19 -21.13 8.77
N ASP A 10 19.08 -21.54 9.38
CA ASP A 10 17.72 -21.25 8.92
C ASP A 10 17.53 -19.73 9.07
N ASP A 11 18.08 -18.99 8.10
CA ASP A 11 17.76 -17.59 7.87
C ASP A 11 16.33 -17.60 7.31
N THR A 12 15.36 -17.75 8.22
CA THR A 12 13.95 -17.47 7.98
C THR A 12 13.86 -15.97 7.74
N ALA A 13 14.26 -15.58 6.53
CA ALA A 13 13.91 -14.33 5.91
C ALA A 13 12.39 -14.31 5.79
N THR A 14 11.74 -13.81 6.86
CA THR A 14 10.34 -13.44 6.86
C THR A 14 10.20 -12.27 5.89
N SER A 15 10.15 -12.60 4.61
CA SER A 15 9.78 -11.69 3.55
C SER A 15 8.30 -11.41 3.75
N VAL A 16 8.01 -10.35 4.50
CA VAL A 16 6.69 -9.73 4.57
C VAL A 16 6.28 -9.42 3.14
N ARG A 17 5.48 -10.32 2.56
CA ARG A 17 4.86 -10.12 1.27
C ARG A 17 3.84 -9.01 1.46
N THR A 18 4.20 -7.79 1.10
CA THR A 18 3.21 -6.74 0.84
C THR A 18 2.34 -7.26 -0.30
N THR A 19 1.20 -7.85 0.04
CA THR A 19 0.22 -8.27 -0.94
C THR A 19 -0.24 -7.03 -1.69
N LEU A 20 0.13 -6.91 -2.97
CA LEU A 20 -0.38 -5.85 -3.82
C LEU A 20 -1.88 -6.09 -3.98
N ILE A 21 -2.70 -5.17 -3.46
CA ILE A 21 -4.15 -5.27 -3.55
C ILE A 21 -4.57 -4.63 -4.87
N GLU A 22 -4.76 -5.42 -5.91
CA GLU A 22 -5.30 -4.94 -7.17
C GLU A 22 -6.81 -4.72 -7.03
N ARG A 23 -7.26 -3.48 -7.28
CA ARG A 23 -8.67 -3.09 -7.19
C ARG A 23 -9.07 -2.29 -8.42
N SER A 24 -10.23 -2.61 -8.97
CA SER A 24 -10.85 -1.83 -10.05
C SER A 24 -11.88 -0.87 -9.46
N ILE A 25 -11.83 0.39 -9.88
CA ILE A 25 -12.82 1.41 -9.51
C ILE A 25 -13.42 1.93 -10.81
N SER A 26 -14.75 1.92 -10.89
CA SER A 26 -15.46 2.43 -12.06
C SER A 26 -15.46 3.96 -12.06
N LEU A 27 -15.22 4.54 -13.22
CA LEU A 27 -15.20 5.99 -13.43
C LEU A 27 -16.44 6.35 -14.26
N THR A 28 -17.37 7.06 -13.65
CA THR A 28 -18.66 7.42 -14.26
C THR A 28 -18.76 8.94 -14.27
N ASP A 29 -19.03 9.56 -15.43
CA ASP A 29 -19.12 11.02 -15.56
C ASP A 29 -17.83 11.78 -15.13
N ASN A 30 -16.65 11.20 -15.35
CA ASN A 30 -15.39 11.72 -14.81
C ASN A 30 -15.36 11.84 -13.27
N ARG A 31 -16.20 11.04 -12.59
CA ARG A 31 -16.30 11.00 -11.13
C ARG A 31 -16.00 9.60 -10.63
N ILE A 32 -15.37 9.57 -9.45
CA ILE A 32 -15.14 8.37 -8.66
C ILE A 32 -15.75 8.62 -7.28
N ASN A 33 -16.38 7.60 -6.70
CA ASN A 33 -16.85 7.70 -5.33
C ASN A 33 -15.67 7.53 -4.37
N SER A 34 -15.49 8.49 -3.45
CA SER A 34 -14.42 8.40 -2.44
C SER A 34 -14.58 7.18 -1.54
N ARG A 35 -15.80 6.68 -1.27
CA ARG A 35 -15.99 5.42 -0.55
C ARG A 35 -15.36 4.24 -1.29
N ASP A 36 -15.51 4.19 -2.61
CA ASP A 36 -14.94 3.10 -3.42
C ASP A 36 -13.42 3.21 -3.53
N LEU A 37 -12.84 4.39 -3.30
CA LEU A 37 -11.40 4.61 -3.23
C LEU A 37 -10.85 4.30 -1.83
N PHE A 38 -11.57 4.63 -0.77
CA PHE A 38 -11.15 4.43 0.62
C PHE A 38 -11.74 3.18 1.32
N ALA A 39 -12.42 2.29 0.58
CA ALA A 39 -13.06 1.10 1.16
C ALA A 39 -12.10 0.17 1.91
N ALA A 40 -10.88 -0.01 1.38
CA ALA A 40 -9.85 -0.86 2.00
C ALA A 40 -8.83 -0.06 2.83
N THR A 41 -8.50 1.15 2.41
CA THR A 41 -7.47 2.00 3.03
C THR A 41 -7.99 3.42 3.19
N ARG A 42 -7.52 4.17 4.20
CA ARG A 42 -7.90 5.59 4.38
C ARG A 42 -6.96 6.57 3.67
N GLU A 43 -5.99 6.05 2.94
CA GLU A 43 -5.04 6.80 2.13
C GLU A 43 -4.76 6.05 0.82
N VAL A 44 -4.49 6.82 -0.24
CA VAL A 44 -4.13 6.33 -1.57
C VAL A 44 -2.99 7.19 -2.10
N LEU A 45 -2.00 6.54 -2.70
CA LEU A 45 -0.91 7.20 -3.38
C LEU A 45 -1.28 7.35 -4.86
N ILE A 46 -1.13 8.54 -5.39
CA ILE A 46 -1.36 8.88 -6.79
C ILE A 46 0.01 9.22 -7.38
N VAL A 47 0.54 8.32 -8.20
CA VAL A 47 1.77 8.58 -8.94
C VAL A 47 1.44 9.44 -10.15
N HIS A 48 2.04 10.61 -10.23
CA HIS A 48 1.86 11.57 -11.32
C HIS A 48 3.23 12.04 -11.81
N GLY A 49 3.66 11.52 -12.95
CA GLY A 49 5.03 11.71 -13.44
C GLY A 49 6.03 11.09 -12.46
N ASP A 50 7.03 11.87 -12.07
CA ASP A 50 8.03 11.50 -11.05
C ASP A 50 7.59 11.82 -9.62
N GLU A 51 6.40 12.38 -9.44
CA GLU A 51 5.88 12.80 -8.14
C GLU A 51 4.83 11.82 -7.62
N THR A 52 4.83 11.64 -6.30
CA THR A 52 3.81 10.84 -5.62
C THR A 52 2.98 11.74 -4.75
N TYR A 53 1.71 11.88 -5.09
CA TYR A 53 0.73 12.58 -4.27
C TYR A 53 0.06 11.59 -3.32
N ARG A 54 -0.36 12.06 -2.16
CA ARG A 54 -1.10 11.27 -1.18
C ARG A 54 -2.47 11.87 -0.98
N LEU A 55 -3.49 11.14 -1.41
CA LEU A 55 -4.88 11.47 -1.15
C LEU A 55 -5.31 10.74 0.12
N ARG A 56 -5.77 11.47 1.14
CA ARG A 56 -6.20 10.92 2.42
C ARG A 56 -7.60 11.39 2.78
N LEU A 57 -8.38 10.50 3.37
CA LEU A 57 -9.65 10.82 4.02
C LEU A 57 -9.40 11.21 5.49
N THR A 58 -9.80 12.43 5.84
CA THR A 58 -9.73 12.93 7.22
C THR A 58 -10.94 12.46 8.05
N ALA A 59 -10.83 12.55 9.37
CA ALA A 59 -11.94 12.20 10.28
C ALA A 59 -13.17 13.12 10.14
N GLN A 60 -13.03 14.27 9.49
CA GLN A 60 -14.14 15.19 9.16
C GLN A 60 -14.80 14.87 7.81
N ASN A 61 -14.54 13.69 7.25
CA ASN A 61 -14.96 13.26 5.92
C ASN A 61 -14.48 14.18 4.77
N LYS A 62 -13.46 15.02 5.02
CA LYS A 62 -12.81 15.82 3.97
C LYS A 62 -11.66 15.06 3.35
N LEU A 63 -11.46 15.24 2.06
CA LEU A 63 -10.31 14.73 1.32
C LEU A 63 -9.18 15.78 1.36
N ILE A 64 -7.98 15.32 1.68
CA ILE A 64 -6.77 16.13 1.59
C ILE A 64 -5.84 15.48 0.57
N LEU A 65 -5.31 16.29 -0.35
CA LEU A 65 -4.24 15.88 -1.25
C LEU A 65 -2.96 16.54 -0.77
N THR A 66 -1.95 15.74 -0.46
CA THR A 66 -0.62 16.23 -0.14
C THR A 66 0.37 15.72 -1.18
N LYS A 67 1.50 16.41 -1.28
CA LYS A 67 2.68 15.93 -2.00
C LYS A 67 3.55 15.10 -1.05
#